data_AF-W1W6J1-F1
#
_entry.id   AF-W1W6J1-F1
#
_cell.length_a   1.000
_cell.length_b   1.000
_cell.length_c   1.000
_cell.angle_alpha   90.00
_cell.angle_beta   90.00
_cell.angle_gamma   90.00
#
_symmetry.space_group_name_H-M   'P 1'
#
loop_
_entity.id
_entity.type
_entity.pdbx_description
1 polymer ?
#
loop_
_entity_poly.entity_id
_entity_poly.type
_entity_poly.pdbx_seq_one_letter_code
_entity_poly.pdbx_strand_id
1 'polypeptide(L)'
;HYEDTDADIPPTLMVTNCEKIDKPVLDDFDRSQVWDCPNVDELLAECQYRVFATDMLASGLAAKERADMLVKYVDALLELYPSCKAVVFGPSRKFLSRESIENHPDKEVTRFMYYAVNVRYFSIQGTNDMMVDSVGMSTLFLPDLQYHCHGVDPNHVVFHAYNVLNYIFEHGTIGDWETIAGLQNGEMNQDIQWKVQYEDSLIQPVREVLDINMGEYASGTR
;
A
#
# COMPACT_ATOMS: atom_id res chain seq x y z
N HIS A 1 -31.63 0.05 18.28
CA HIS A 1 -31.00 -0.67 19.40
C HIS A 1 -30.67 -2.07 18.92
N TYR A 2 -29.48 -2.25 18.36
CA TYR A 2 -28.91 -3.59 18.30
C TYR A 2 -28.17 -3.78 19.62
N GLU A 3 -28.59 -4.76 20.40
CA GLU A 3 -27.89 -5.17 21.60
C GLU A 3 -26.54 -5.75 21.17
N ASP A 4 -25.49 -5.19 21.74
CA ASP A 4 -24.11 -5.60 21.60
C ASP A 4 -23.95 -6.96 22.30
N THR A 5 -24.18 -8.04 21.57
CA THR A 5 -23.62 -9.32 21.98
C THR A 5 -22.16 -9.27 21.55
N ASP A 6 -21.25 -9.16 22.52
CA ASP A 6 -19.79 -9.41 22.43
C ASP A 6 -19.52 -10.85 21.93
N ALA A 7 -20.00 -11.16 20.73
CA ALA A 7 -19.66 -12.39 20.03
C ALA A 7 -18.37 -12.09 19.29
N ASP A 8 -17.27 -12.64 19.77
CA ASP A 8 -16.01 -12.69 19.03
C ASP A 8 -16.23 -13.58 17.79
N ILE A 9 -16.58 -12.95 16.67
CA ILE A 9 -16.83 -13.66 15.41
C ILE A 9 -15.49 -13.81 14.70
N PRO A 10 -14.96 -15.04 14.56
CA PRO A 10 -13.65 -15.24 13.99
C PRO A 10 -13.63 -14.81 12.51
N PRO A 11 -12.51 -14.24 12.04
CA PRO A 11 -12.33 -13.94 10.63
C PRO A 11 -12.45 -15.24 9.81
N THR A 12 -13.12 -15.15 8.67
CA THR A 12 -13.28 -16.29 7.74
C THR A 12 -12.52 -16.02 6.46
N LEU A 13 -11.61 -16.91 6.09
CA LEU A 13 -10.87 -16.84 4.83
C LEU A 13 -11.59 -17.65 3.75
N MET A 14 -11.83 -17.04 2.60
CA MET A 14 -12.56 -17.65 1.49
C MET A 14 -11.72 -17.62 0.21
N VAL A 15 -11.66 -18.76 -0.46
CA VAL A 15 -11.00 -18.93 -1.75
C VAL A 15 -12.04 -19.37 -2.79
N THR A 16 -12.09 -18.71 -3.94
CA THR A 16 -13.03 -19.05 -5.01
C THR A 16 -12.53 -20.24 -5.84
N ASN A 17 -13.38 -20.73 -6.74
CA ASN A 17 -12.92 -21.60 -7.82
C ASN A 17 -11.90 -20.86 -8.71
N CYS A 18 -11.05 -21.65 -9.36
CA CYS A 18 -10.17 -21.16 -10.40
C CYS A 18 -11.00 -20.76 -11.63
N GLU A 19 -10.75 -19.56 -12.15
CA GLU A 19 -11.46 -19.00 -13.29
C GLU A 19 -10.48 -18.49 -14.35
N LYS A 20 -10.94 -18.47 -15.60
CA LYS A 20 -10.18 -17.91 -16.71
C LYS A 20 -10.16 -16.38 -16.61
N ILE A 21 -9.03 -15.78 -16.93
CA ILE A 21 -8.88 -14.32 -16.98
C ILE A 21 -9.48 -13.82 -18.30
N ASP A 22 -10.70 -13.31 -18.22
CA ASP A 22 -11.42 -12.74 -19.39
C ASP A 22 -11.31 -11.22 -19.48
N LYS A 23 -10.81 -10.56 -18.43
CA LYS A 23 -10.56 -9.11 -18.36
C LYS A 23 -9.15 -8.86 -17.83
N PRO A 24 -8.48 -7.77 -18.24
CA PRO A 24 -7.18 -7.39 -17.69
C PRO A 24 -7.22 -7.35 -16.16
N VAL A 25 -6.19 -7.92 -15.53
CA VAL A 25 -6.05 -7.92 -14.07
C VAL A 25 -5.70 -6.53 -13.54
N LEU A 26 -4.90 -5.79 -14.31
CA LEU A 26 -4.51 -4.40 -14.10
C LEU A 26 -4.88 -3.61 -15.36
N ASP A 27 -5.33 -2.36 -15.19
CA ASP A 27 -5.43 -1.42 -16.31
C ASP A 27 -4.09 -0.71 -16.56
N ASP A 28 -4.02 0.14 -17.59
CA ASP A 28 -2.79 0.84 -17.97
C ASP A 28 -2.30 1.79 -16.86
N PHE A 29 -3.21 2.34 -16.06
CA PHE A 29 -2.88 3.23 -14.96
C PHE A 29 -2.23 2.44 -13.82
N ASP A 30 -2.86 1.35 -13.36
CA ASP A 30 -2.33 0.46 -12.33
C ASP A 30 -0.97 -0.12 -12.75
N ARG A 31 -0.88 -0.57 -14.00
CA ARG A 31 0.34 -1.18 -14.56
C ARG A 31 1.52 -0.20 -14.62
N SER A 32 1.26 1.11 -14.77
CA SER A 32 2.30 2.14 -14.68
C SER A 32 2.91 2.30 -13.28
N GLN A 33 2.27 1.73 -12.25
CA GLN A 33 2.66 1.83 -10.85
C GLN A 33 3.18 0.51 -10.27
N VAL A 34 3.48 -0.48 -11.11
CA VAL A 34 4.06 -1.78 -10.71
C VAL A 34 5.58 -1.71 -10.75
N TRP A 35 6.17 -0.95 -9.83
CA TRP A 35 7.63 -0.78 -9.75
C TRP A 35 8.34 -2.02 -9.17
N ASP A 36 7.66 -2.75 -8.29
CA ASP A 36 8.21 -3.90 -7.56
C ASP A 36 8.28 -5.20 -8.38
N CYS A 37 7.73 -5.22 -9.60
CA CYS A 37 7.70 -6.41 -10.46
C CYS A 37 8.09 -6.05 -11.91
N PRO A 38 9.40 -6.03 -12.23
CA PRO A 38 9.90 -5.64 -13.55
C PRO A 38 9.40 -6.52 -14.71
N ASN A 39 8.99 -7.76 -14.43
CA ASN A 39 8.48 -8.74 -15.39
C ASN A 39 6.95 -8.86 -15.38
N VAL A 40 6.22 -7.85 -14.88
CA VAL A 40 4.74 -7.85 -14.80
C VAL A 40 4.07 -8.19 -16.14
N ASP A 41 4.60 -7.69 -17.26
CA ASP A 41 4.03 -7.87 -18.59
C ASP A 41 4.07 -9.33 -19.06
N GLU A 42 5.20 -10.00 -18.81
CA GLU A 42 5.38 -11.41 -19.10
C GLU A 42 4.43 -12.24 -18.24
N LEU A 43 4.37 -11.95 -16.93
CA LEU A 43 3.50 -12.66 -16.00
C LEU A 43 2.02 -12.51 -16.36
N LEU A 44 1.58 -11.31 -16.74
CA LEU A 44 0.22 -11.06 -17.21
C LEU A 44 -0.11 -11.78 -18.52
N ALA A 45 0.87 -11.94 -19.42
CA ALA A 45 0.70 -12.67 -20.67
C ALA A 45 0.66 -14.20 -20.47
N GLU A 46 1.44 -14.72 -19.53
CA GLU A 46 1.53 -16.15 -19.23
C GLU A 46 0.39 -16.66 -18.35
N CYS A 47 -0.11 -15.84 -17.43
CA CYS A 47 -1.19 -16.23 -16.51
C CYS A 47 -2.54 -16.12 -17.21
N GLN A 48 -3.16 -17.27 -17.50
CA GLN A 48 -4.49 -17.33 -18.13
C GLN A 48 -5.63 -17.58 -17.15
N TYR A 49 -5.29 -17.90 -15.91
CA TYR A 49 -6.24 -18.27 -14.87
C TYR A 49 -5.90 -17.55 -13.56
N ARG A 50 -6.93 -17.30 -12.75
CA ARG A 50 -6.80 -16.71 -11.42
C ARG A 50 -7.72 -17.40 -10.42
N VAL A 51 -7.40 -17.19 -9.16
CA VAL A 51 -8.24 -17.52 -8.01
C VAL A 51 -8.40 -16.25 -7.21
N PHE A 52 -9.59 -15.98 -6.71
CA PHE A 52 -9.81 -14.90 -5.74
C PHE A 52 -9.75 -15.46 -4.33
N ALA A 53 -9.08 -14.71 -3.46
CA ALA A 53 -8.96 -14.99 -2.05
C ALA A 53 -9.30 -13.73 -1.26
N THR A 54 -10.12 -13.87 -0.22
CA THR A 54 -10.59 -12.72 0.58
C THR A 54 -10.88 -13.14 2.01
N ASP A 55 -10.65 -12.24 2.96
CA ASP A 55 -11.20 -12.36 4.30
C ASP A 55 -12.64 -11.83 4.35
N MET A 56 -13.40 -12.37 5.28
CA MET A 56 -14.69 -11.86 5.72
C MET A 56 -14.66 -11.70 7.24
N LEU A 57 -15.35 -10.68 7.76
CA LEU A 57 -15.51 -10.43 9.19
C LEU A 57 -14.21 -10.13 9.96
N ALA A 58 -13.09 -9.92 9.26
CA ALA A 58 -11.82 -9.60 9.92
C ALA A 58 -11.66 -8.10 10.21
N SER A 59 -12.69 -7.28 10.00
CA SER A 59 -12.65 -5.82 10.25
C SER A 59 -12.60 -5.49 11.74
N GLY A 60 -12.97 -6.42 12.61
CA GLY A 60 -12.88 -6.26 14.07
C GLY A 60 -11.48 -6.55 14.64
N LEU A 61 -10.57 -7.10 13.83
CA LEU A 61 -9.20 -7.38 14.27
C LEU A 61 -8.39 -6.08 14.43
N ALA A 62 -7.46 -6.07 15.39
CA ALA A 62 -6.47 -5.00 15.46
C ALA A 62 -5.60 -4.98 14.20
N ALA A 63 -5.09 -3.81 13.82
CA ALA A 63 -4.31 -3.62 12.59
C ALA A 63 -3.16 -4.63 12.44
N LYS A 64 -2.38 -4.87 13.50
CA LYS A 64 -1.26 -5.83 13.48
C LYS A 64 -1.71 -7.28 13.35
N GLU A 65 -2.82 -7.66 13.99
CA GLU A 65 -3.38 -9.02 13.88
C GLU A 65 -3.95 -9.29 12.48
N ARG A 66 -4.65 -8.29 11.91
CA ARG A 66 -5.15 -8.36 10.53
C ARG A 66 -4.01 -8.43 9.53
N ALA A 67 -2.95 -7.64 9.72
CA ALA A 67 -1.76 -7.68 8.87
C ALA A 67 -1.08 -9.06 8.90
N ASP A 68 -0.88 -9.63 10.09
CA ASP A 68 -0.27 -10.94 10.28
C ASP A 68 -1.11 -12.05 9.62
N MET A 69 -2.43 -12.01 9.82
CA MET A 69 -3.37 -12.92 9.17
C MET A 69 -3.27 -12.83 7.63
N LEU A 70 -3.26 -11.62 7.06
CA LEU A 70 -3.19 -11.42 5.61
C LEU A 70 -1.85 -11.88 5.03
N VAL A 71 -0.73 -11.62 5.71
CA VAL A 71 0.60 -12.10 5.30
C VAL A 71 0.63 -13.63 5.28
N LYS A 72 0.18 -14.27 6.36
CA LYS A 72 0.10 -15.75 6.45
C LYS A 72 -0.87 -16.33 5.43
N TYR A 73 -1.94 -15.61 5.11
CA TYR A 73 -2.91 -16.06 4.12
C TYR A 73 -2.29 -16.10 2.71
N VAL A 74 -1.51 -15.08 2.32
CA VAL A 74 -0.75 -15.11 1.06
C VAL A 74 0.20 -16.29 1.01
N ASP A 75 0.96 -16.52 2.07
CA ASP A 75 1.90 -17.64 2.14
C ASP A 75 1.17 -18.99 2.00
N ALA A 76 0.04 -19.17 2.69
CA ALA A 76 -0.80 -20.36 2.58
C ALA A 76 -1.40 -20.55 1.17
N LEU A 77 -1.79 -19.47 0.49
CA LEU A 77 -2.27 -19.52 -0.89
C LEU A 77 -1.15 -19.98 -1.85
N LEU A 78 0.08 -19.49 -1.67
CA LEU A 78 1.22 -19.90 -2.50
C LEU A 78 1.63 -21.36 -2.27
N GLU A 79 1.39 -21.89 -1.07
CA GLU A 79 1.52 -23.32 -0.75
C GLU A 79 0.41 -24.15 -1.41
N LEU A 80 -0.86 -23.72 -1.31
CA LEU A 80 -2.00 -24.41 -1.92
C LEU A 80 -1.98 -24.40 -3.45
N TYR A 81 -1.42 -23.34 -4.05
CA TYR A 81 -1.32 -23.15 -5.50
C TYR A 81 0.14 -23.10 -5.95
N PRO A 82 0.84 -24.25 -6.03
CA PRO A 82 2.26 -24.30 -6.38
C PRO A 82 2.56 -23.77 -7.79
N SER A 83 1.58 -23.75 -8.70
CA SER A 83 1.70 -23.20 -10.05
C SER A 83 1.40 -21.69 -10.13
N CYS A 84 1.01 -21.05 -9.03
CA CYS A 84 0.78 -19.60 -9.01
C CYS A 84 2.08 -18.86 -9.31
N LYS A 85 2.04 -17.88 -10.24
CA LYS A 85 3.23 -17.11 -10.64
C LYS A 85 3.29 -15.70 -10.05
N ALA A 86 2.15 -15.15 -9.66
CA ALA A 86 2.05 -13.78 -9.16
C ALA A 86 0.84 -13.61 -8.24
N VAL A 87 0.94 -12.62 -7.34
CA VAL A 87 -0.11 -12.22 -6.41
C VAL A 87 -0.44 -10.76 -6.67
N VAL A 88 -1.74 -10.44 -6.68
CA VAL A 88 -2.23 -9.06 -6.77
C VAL A 88 -3.03 -8.75 -5.52
N PHE A 89 -2.57 -7.78 -4.74
CA PHE A 89 -3.35 -7.23 -3.65
C PHE A 89 -4.40 -6.28 -4.22
N GLY A 90 -5.66 -6.74 -4.22
CA GLY A 90 -6.78 -6.02 -4.82
C GLY A 90 -6.89 -4.55 -4.41
N PRO A 91 -6.86 -4.20 -3.10
CA PRO A 91 -7.05 -2.82 -2.64
C PRO A 91 -6.00 -1.83 -3.16
N SER A 92 -4.72 -2.22 -3.18
CA SER A 92 -3.60 -1.36 -3.56
C SER A 92 -3.12 -1.55 -5.00
N ARG A 93 -3.68 -2.56 -5.68
CA ARG A 93 -3.22 -3.04 -6.99
C ARG A 93 -1.75 -3.43 -7.00
N LYS A 94 -1.15 -3.67 -5.83
CA LYS A 94 0.22 -4.13 -5.69
C LYS A 94 0.36 -5.49 -6.34
N PHE A 95 1.29 -5.60 -7.27
CA PHE A 95 1.54 -6.82 -8.03
C PHE A 95 2.94 -7.32 -7.72
N LEU A 96 3.03 -8.57 -7.26
CA LEU A 96 4.28 -9.21 -6.89
C LEU A 96 4.41 -10.55 -7.60
N SER A 97 5.61 -10.85 -8.10
CA SER A 97 5.91 -12.19 -8.56
C SER A 97 6.03 -13.15 -7.36
N ARG A 98 5.76 -14.44 -7.60
CA ARG A 98 6.00 -15.48 -6.60
C ARG A 98 7.46 -15.49 -6.12
N GLU A 99 8.40 -15.34 -7.04
CA GLU A 99 9.83 -15.31 -6.73
C GLU A 99 10.18 -14.14 -5.80
N SER A 100 9.66 -12.95 -6.09
CA SER A 100 9.85 -11.75 -5.26
C SER A 100 9.30 -11.96 -3.84
N ILE A 101 8.15 -12.62 -3.73
CA ILE A 101 7.56 -13.00 -2.44
C ILE A 101 8.48 -13.98 -1.71
N GLU A 102 8.84 -15.11 -2.32
CA GLU A 102 9.62 -16.18 -1.69
C GLU A 102 11.03 -15.72 -1.26
N ASN A 103 11.62 -14.79 -2.01
CA ASN A 103 12.96 -14.25 -1.74
C ASN A 103 12.96 -13.00 -0.85
N HIS A 104 11.79 -12.51 -0.41
CA HIS A 104 11.74 -11.34 0.47
C HIS A 104 12.40 -11.68 1.83
N PRO A 105 13.36 -10.84 2.31
CA PRO A 105 14.16 -11.18 3.49
C PRO A 105 13.36 -11.13 4.80
N ASP A 106 12.35 -10.27 4.88
CA ASP A 106 11.47 -10.14 6.03
C ASP A 106 10.31 -11.14 5.95
N LYS A 107 10.06 -11.84 7.06
CA LYS A 107 8.98 -12.82 7.25
C LYS A 107 8.01 -12.45 8.36
N GLU A 108 8.23 -11.31 9.03
CA GLU A 108 7.40 -10.84 10.13
C GLU A 108 6.17 -10.07 9.61
N VAL A 109 5.33 -9.61 10.54
CA VAL A 109 4.12 -8.83 10.24
C VAL A 109 4.39 -7.57 9.41
N THR A 110 5.60 -6.99 9.51
CA THR A 110 6.07 -5.84 8.73
C THR A 110 6.13 -6.11 7.22
N ARG A 111 6.17 -7.38 6.81
CA ARG A 111 6.03 -7.82 5.41
C ARG A 111 4.71 -7.39 4.77
N PHE A 112 3.70 -7.06 5.58
CA PHE A 112 2.46 -6.45 5.08
C PHE A 112 2.74 -5.21 4.23
N MET A 113 3.69 -4.35 4.61
CA MET A 113 4.05 -3.16 3.82
C MET A 113 4.54 -3.56 2.43
N TYR A 114 5.39 -4.59 2.36
CA TYR A 114 5.89 -5.10 1.10
C TYR A 114 4.78 -5.71 0.24
N TYR A 115 3.86 -6.46 0.84
CA TYR A 115 2.79 -7.17 0.15
C TYR A 115 1.65 -6.29 -0.33
N ALA A 116 1.15 -5.44 0.56
CA ALA A 116 -0.17 -4.84 0.44
C ALA A 116 -0.12 -3.34 0.22
N VAL A 117 0.99 -2.65 0.49
CA VAL A 117 1.07 -1.20 0.38
C VAL A 117 1.87 -0.79 -0.86
N ASN A 118 1.23 -0.07 -1.76
CA ASN A 118 1.82 0.41 -3.01
C ASN A 118 2.12 1.91 -2.90
N VAL A 119 3.40 2.29 -2.87
CA VAL A 119 3.82 3.69 -2.99
C VAL A 119 4.03 4.02 -4.47
N ARG A 120 3.22 4.95 -4.96
CA ARG A 120 3.04 5.31 -6.36
C ARG A 120 3.68 6.67 -6.63
N TYR A 121 4.14 6.86 -7.86
CA TYR A 121 4.79 8.07 -8.32
C TYR A 121 4.15 8.58 -9.61
N PHE A 122 3.91 9.89 -9.67
CA PHE A 122 3.33 10.55 -10.83
C PHE A 122 4.03 11.88 -11.09
N SER A 123 4.36 12.16 -12.35
CA SER A 123 4.80 13.50 -12.77
C SER A 123 3.61 14.35 -13.20
N ILE A 124 3.62 15.64 -12.87
CA ILE A 124 2.55 16.56 -13.27
C ILE A 124 2.92 17.22 -14.59
N GLN A 125 2.19 16.87 -15.65
CA GLN A 125 2.43 17.34 -17.00
C GLN A 125 2.45 18.88 -17.08
N GLY A 126 3.48 19.43 -17.73
CA GLY A 126 3.62 20.87 -17.93
C GLY A 126 4.20 21.64 -16.73
N THR A 127 4.65 20.92 -15.70
CA THR A 127 5.31 21.50 -14.52
C THR A 127 6.57 20.70 -14.16
N ASN A 128 7.31 21.14 -13.14
CA ASN A 128 8.37 20.37 -12.49
C ASN A 128 7.87 19.66 -11.21
N ASP A 129 6.56 19.64 -11.00
CA ASP A 129 5.95 19.03 -9.82
C ASP A 129 5.76 17.53 -10.03
N MET A 130 5.71 16.84 -8.91
CA MET A 130 5.40 15.42 -8.83
C MET A 130 4.48 15.13 -7.65
N MET A 131 3.81 13.98 -7.75
CA MET A 131 3.00 13.40 -6.70
C MET A 131 3.61 12.08 -6.26
N VAL A 132 3.69 11.87 -4.95
CA VAL A 132 3.92 10.54 -4.35
C VAL A 132 2.72 10.24 -3.47
N ASP A 133 2.24 9.00 -3.54
CA ASP A 133 0.98 8.60 -2.93
C ASP A 133 1.07 7.14 -2.49
N SER A 134 0.46 6.74 -1.38
CA SER A 134 0.37 5.33 -1.01
C SER A 134 -1.05 4.79 -1.13
N VAL A 135 -1.21 3.52 -1.49
CA VAL A 135 -2.50 2.83 -1.38
C VAL A 135 -2.29 1.51 -0.67
N GLY A 136 -3.11 1.21 0.32
CA GLY A 136 -3.21 -0.12 0.92
C GLY A 136 -3.33 -0.13 2.43
N MET A 137 -2.91 0.95 3.11
CA MET A 137 -3.02 1.07 4.57
C MET A 137 -4.44 1.06 5.07
N SER A 138 -5.37 1.56 4.26
CA SER A 138 -6.81 1.52 4.52
C SER A 138 -7.35 0.11 4.75
N THR A 139 -6.67 -0.94 4.24
CA THR A 139 -6.97 -2.35 4.54
C THR A 139 -6.88 -2.66 6.04
N LEU A 140 -6.10 -1.89 6.78
CA LEU A 140 -5.90 -1.98 8.22
C LEU A 140 -6.57 -0.83 9.00
N PHE A 141 -7.42 -0.03 8.34
CA PHE A 141 -7.99 1.21 8.88
C PHE A 141 -6.94 2.23 9.31
N LEU A 142 -5.78 2.21 8.66
CA LEU A 142 -4.72 3.18 8.83
C LEU A 142 -4.66 4.12 7.62
N PRO A 143 -4.22 5.38 7.79
CA PRO A 143 -4.18 6.32 6.69
C PRO A 143 -3.09 5.97 5.68
N ASP A 144 -3.43 6.21 4.43
CA ASP A 144 -2.47 6.29 3.34
C ASP A 144 -1.84 7.69 3.29
N LEU A 145 -0.71 7.86 2.60
CA LEU A 145 0.05 9.12 2.53
C LEU A 145 -0.07 9.80 1.18
N GLN A 146 0.12 11.11 1.17
CA GLN A 146 0.21 11.91 -0.04
C GLN A 146 1.26 13.01 0.06
N TYR A 147 1.94 13.27 -1.05
CA TYR A 147 2.93 14.32 -1.23
C TYR A 147 2.68 14.99 -2.58
N HIS A 148 2.64 16.32 -2.61
CA HIS A 148 2.73 17.13 -3.83
C HIS A 148 3.95 18.03 -3.68
N CYS A 149 4.97 17.79 -4.50
CA CYS A 149 6.26 18.42 -4.29
C CYS A 149 7.05 18.64 -5.58
N HIS A 150 8.17 19.37 -5.47
CA HIS A 150 9.08 19.64 -6.57
C HIS A 150 10.55 19.68 -6.09
N GLY A 151 11.50 19.57 -7.02
CA GLY A 151 12.91 19.87 -6.76
C GLY A 151 13.62 18.92 -5.79
N VAL A 152 13.05 17.73 -5.57
CA VAL A 152 13.59 16.66 -4.71
C VAL A 152 13.60 15.35 -5.51
N ASP A 153 14.54 14.45 -5.20
CA ASP A 153 14.60 13.13 -5.83
C ASP A 153 13.35 12.31 -5.42
N PRO A 154 12.54 11.82 -6.38
CA PRO A 154 11.38 10.98 -6.07
C PRO A 154 11.70 9.79 -5.18
N ASN A 155 12.87 9.17 -5.32
CA ASN A 155 13.26 8.02 -4.52
C ASN A 155 13.42 8.38 -3.04
N HIS A 156 13.86 9.60 -2.73
CA HIS A 156 13.93 10.07 -1.35
C HIS A 156 12.52 10.25 -0.76
N VAL A 157 11.57 10.74 -1.56
CA VAL A 157 10.17 10.90 -1.13
C VAL A 157 9.51 9.54 -0.91
N VAL A 158 9.74 8.58 -1.82
CA VAL A 158 9.27 7.19 -1.66
C VAL A 158 9.87 6.53 -0.43
N PHE A 159 11.17 6.72 -0.19
CA PHE A 159 11.85 6.25 1.03
C PHE A 159 11.20 6.84 2.29
N HIS A 160 10.98 8.16 2.31
CA HIS A 160 10.30 8.82 3.42
C HIS A 160 8.87 8.28 3.62
N ALA A 161 8.10 8.09 2.54
CA ALA A 161 6.77 7.52 2.59
C ALA A 161 6.76 6.15 3.28
N TYR A 162 7.64 5.24 2.90
CA TYR A 162 7.73 3.94 3.57
C TYR A 162 8.14 4.06 5.06
N ASN A 163 9.02 4.99 5.42
CA ASN A 163 9.38 5.21 6.83
C ASN A 163 8.17 5.71 7.65
N VAL A 164 7.40 6.66 7.12
CA VAL A 164 6.20 7.18 7.79
C VAL A 164 5.09 6.14 7.85
N LEU A 165 4.87 5.36 6.78
CA LEU A 165 3.91 4.24 6.78
C LEU A 165 4.26 3.19 7.84
N ASN A 166 5.54 2.85 7.96
CA ASN A 166 6.02 1.95 9.01
C ASN A 166 5.82 2.55 10.40
N TYR A 167 6.09 3.85 10.59
CA TYR A 167 5.81 4.53 11.85
C TYR A 167 4.33 4.45 12.22
N ILE A 168 3.44 4.74 11.26
CA ILE A 168 1.98 4.68 11.46
C ILE A 168 1.54 3.25 11.81
N PHE A 169 2.11 2.25 11.14
CA PHE A 169 1.82 0.86 11.43
C PHE A 169 2.25 0.43 12.83
N GLU A 170 3.41 0.90 13.29
CA GLU A 170 3.95 0.53 14.60
C GLU A 170 3.29 1.28 15.76
N HIS A 171 3.00 2.57 15.56
CA HIS A 171 2.62 3.50 16.63
C HIS A 171 1.20 4.07 16.51
N GLY A 172 0.51 3.82 15.40
CA GLY A 172 -0.84 4.33 15.13
C GLY A 172 -0.85 5.65 14.35
N THR A 173 -2.02 6.27 14.28
CA THR A 173 -2.26 7.45 13.44
C THR A 173 -1.60 8.71 14.00
N ILE A 174 -1.18 9.59 13.09
CA ILE A 174 -0.66 10.92 13.39
C ILE A 174 -1.84 11.91 13.40
N GLY A 175 -1.84 12.85 14.34
CA GLY A 175 -2.90 13.84 14.47
C GLY A 175 -2.88 14.89 13.35
N ASP A 176 -4.04 15.51 13.11
CA ASP A 176 -4.16 16.64 12.19
C ASP A 176 -3.32 17.83 12.69
N TRP A 177 -2.59 18.49 11.79
CA TRP A 177 -1.65 19.58 12.07
C TRP A 177 -0.44 19.24 12.95
N GLU A 178 -0.21 17.95 13.24
CA GLU A 178 1.04 17.51 13.87
C GLU A 178 2.21 17.61 12.88
N THR A 179 3.39 17.20 13.33
CA THR A 179 4.60 17.21 12.52
C THR A 179 5.27 15.85 12.47
N ILE A 180 5.95 15.60 11.36
CA ILE A 180 6.82 14.46 11.16
C ILE A 180 8.21 14.93 10.78
N ALA A 181 9.21 14.10 11.08
CA ALA A 181 10.58 14.33 10.66
C ALA A 181 10.66 14.39 9.13
N GLY A 182 11.25 15.45 8.59
CA GLY A 182 11.43 15.62 7.15
C GLY A 182 12.70 14.94 6.63
N LEU A 183 13.16 15.38 5.46
CA LEU A 183 14.36 14.86 4.81
C LEU A 183 15.49 15.89 4.75
N GLN A 184 16.72 15.40 4.92
CA GLN A 184 17.93 16.13 4.56
C GLN A 184 18.88 15.17 3.82
N ASN A 185 19.31 15.54 2.61
CA ASN A 185 20.20 14.71 1.78
C ASN A 185 19.71 13.26 1.56
N GLY A 186 18.39 13.06 1.49
CA GLY A 186 17.78 11.75 1.29
C GLY A 186 17.59 10.90 2.55
N GLU A 187 18.00 11.40 3.72
CA GLU A 187 17.85 10.73 5.00
C GLU A 187 16.82 11.44 5.90
N MET A 188 16.18 10.68 6.79
CA MET A 188 15.27 11.23 7.80
C MET A 188 16.03 12.19 8.73
N ASN A 189 15.51 13.40 8.92
CA ASN A 189 16.09 14.40 9.82
C ASN A 189 15.03 14.92 10.80
N GLN A 190 15.26 14.67 12.09
CA GLN A 190 14.37 15.08 13.19
C GLN A 190 14.37 16.58 13.46
N ASP A 191 15.40 17.31 13.04
CA ASP A 191 15.46 18.78 13.17
C ASP A 191 14.59 19.50 12.13
N ILE A 192 14.22 18.79 11.05
CA ILE A 192 13.29 19.29 10.04
C ILE A 192 11.91 18.73 10.36
N GLN A 193 10.94 19.62 10.55
CA GLN A 193 9.58 19.23 10.91
C GLN A 193 8.62 19.66 9.80
N TRP A 194 8.01 18.68 9.14
CA TRP A 194 6.99 18.88 8.12
C TRP A 194 5.61 18.72 8.73
N LYS A 195 4.71 19.64 8.39
CA LYS A 195 3.33 19.57 8.85
C LYS A 195 2.57 18.51 8.08
N VAL A 196 1.63 17.87 8.77
CA VAL A 196 0.72 16.92 8.16
C VAL A 196 -0.72 17.34 8.38
N GLN A 197 -1.60 17.00 7.43
CA GLN A 197 -3.02 17.24 7.57
C GLN A 197 -3.82 16.18 6.80
N TYR A 198 -5.03 15.88 7.26
CA TYR A 198 -5.90 14.94 6.54
C TYR A 198 -6.61 15.64 5.39
N GLU A 199 -6.54 15.05 4.19
CA GLU A 199 -7.19 15.55 2.98
C GLU A 199 -7.82 14.42 2.16
N ASP A 200 -8.69 14.80 1.22
CA ASP A 200 -9.08 13.89 0.14
C ASP A 200 -7.90 13.67 -0.82
N SER A 201 -7.67 12.42 -1.20
CA SER A 201 -6.63 12.06 -2.16
C SER A 201 -6.82 12.76 -3.51
N LEU A 202 -5.76 13.34 -4.05
CA LEU A 202 -5.73 13.93 -5.39
C LEU A 202 -5.70 12.88 -6.50
N ILE A 203 -5.26 11.65 -6.17
CA ILE A 203 -5.12 10.55 -7.13
C ILE A 203 -6.03 9.40 -6.72
N GLN A 204 -6.78 8.88 -7.71
CA GLN A 204 -7.70 7.76 -7.50
C GLN A 204 -7.01 6.54 -6.85
N PRO A 205 -7.73 5.77 -6.02
CA PRO A 205 -9.14 5.96 -5.64
C PRO A 205 -9.35 7.07 -4.62
N VAL A 206 -10.50 7.75 -4.65
CA VAL A 206 -10.87 8.77 -3.63
C VAL A 206 -10.87 8.13 -2.24
N ARG A 207 -10.07 8.68 -1.34
CA ARG A 207 -9.98 8.29 0.07
C ARG A 207 -9.36 9.41 0.89
N GLU A 208 -9.54 9.36 2.20
CA GLU A 208 -8.82 10.23 3.12
C GLU A 208 -7.34 9.78 3.20
N VAL A 209 -6.43 10.74 3.11
CA VAL A 209 -4.97 10.55 3.18
C VAL A 209 -4.35 11.54 4.14
N LEU A 210 -3.22 11.18 4.73
CA LEU A 210 -2.37 12.11 5.44
C LEU A 210 -1.45 12.81 4.43
N ASP A 211 -1.77 14.07 4.14
CA ASP A 211 -0.98 14.93 3.26
C ASP A 211 0.23 15.50 4.00
N ILE A 212 1.41 15.39 3.41
CA ILE A 212 2.67 15.81 4.02
C ILE A 212 3.20 17.04 3.28
N ASN A 213 3.20 18.17 3.98
CA ASN A 213 3.72 19.44 3.47
C ASN A 213 5.24 19.49 3.63
N MET A 214 5.96 19.25 2.53
CA MET A 214 7.43 19.22 2.48
C MET A 214 8.11 20.59 2.58
N GLY A 215 7.42 21.62 3.09
CA GLY A 215 7.97 22.95 3.31
C GLY A 215 8.39 23.62 1.99
N GLU A 216 9.68 23.93 1.85
CA GLU A 216 10.19 24.59 0.63
C GLU A 216 10.05 23.74 -0.65
N TYR A 217 9.86 22.44 -0.50
CA TYR A 217 9.63 21.52 -1.62
C TYR A 217 8.14 21.30 -1.90
N ALA A 218 7.23 21.82 -1.08
CA ALA A 218 5.80 21.62 -1.26
C ALA A 218 5.29 22.38 -2.49
N SER A 219 4.43 21.71 -3.26
CA SER A 219 3.76 22.27 -4.42
C SER A 219 2.26 22.39 -4.18
N GLY A 220 1.59 23.18 -5.03
CA GLY A 220 0.18 23.52 -4.88
C GLY A 220 -0.07 24.62 -3.84
N THR A 221 -1.28 25.19 -3.83
CA THR A 221 -1.71 26.11 -2.77
C THR A 221 -2.12 25.28 -1.56
N ARG A 222 -1.14 24.89 -0.76
CA ARG A 222 -1.32 24.07 0.44
C ARG A 222 -0.86 24.83 1.67
#